data_AF-A0A966XJR6-F1
#
_entry.id   AF-A0A966XJR6-F1
#
_cell.length_a   1.000
_cell.length_b   1.000
_cell.length_c   1.000
_cell.angle_alpha   90.00
_cell.angle_beta   90.00
_cell.angle_gamma   90.00
#
_symmetry.space_group_name_H-M   'P 1'
#
loop_
_entity.id
_entity.type
_entity.pdbx_description
1 polymer ?
#
loop_
_entity_poly.entity_id
_entity_poly.type
_entity_poly.pdbx_seq_one_letter_code
_entity_poly.pdbx_strand_id
1 'polypeptide(L)' 'MSFLIDNGTGWRRVAVDDSFPYRAFVDPNALPTGSTSRIVAVSRFADGTLVPSGIATFTNTK' A
#
# COMPACT_ATOMS: atom_id res chain seq x y z
N MET A 1 -8.28 -2.78 7.27
CA MET A 1 -6.90 -2.86 6.73
C MET A 1 -6.53 -1.55 6.06
N SER A 2 -5.37 -0.94 6.37
CA SER A 2 -4.86 0.20 5.60
C SER A 2 -3.82 -0.27 4.59
N PHE A 3 -3.85 0.28 3.38
CA PHE A 3 -2.85 0.01 2.35
C PHE A 3 -2.01 1.26 2.13
N LEU A 4 -0.69 1.10 2.09
CA LEU A 4 0.24 2.20 1.92
C LEU A 4 1.20 1.92 0.77
N ILE A 5 1.60 3.01 0.11
CA ILE A 5 2.60 3.00 -0.96
C ILE A 5 3.69 4.03 -0.66
N ASP A 6 4.92 3.71 -1.05
CA ASP A 6 6.03 4.65 -1.05
C ASP A 6 6.78 4.54 -2.39
N ASN A 7 6.86 5.65 -3.11
CA ASN A 7 7.54 5.81 -4.39
C ASN A 7 8.83 6.66 -4.28
N GLY A 8 9.41 6.76 -3.08
CA GLY A 8 10.60 7.55 -2.78
C GLY A 8 10.33 8.86 -2.07
N THR A 9 9.07 9.26 -1.90
CA THR A 9 8.67 10.47 -1.15
C THR A 9 8.17 10.17 0.27
N GLY A 10 8.22 8.90 0.69
CA GLY A 10 7.70 8.44 1.97
C GLY A 10 6.33 7.76 1.84
N TRP A 11 5.95 7.06 2.89
CA TRP A 11 4.71 6.29 2.94
C TRP A 11 3.47 7.18 2.92
N ARG A 12 2.56 6.89 1.99
CA ARG A 12 1.22 7.48 1.95
C ARG A 12 0.16 6.39 1.89
N ARG A 13 -0.97 6.62 2.55
CA ARG A 13 -2.12 5.71 2.52
C ARG A 13 -2.85 5.83 1.17
N VAL A 14 -3.15 4.69 0.55
CA VAL A 14 -3.89 4.62 -0.72
C VAL A 14 -5.34 4.21 -0.53
N ALA A 15 -5.61 3.34 0.43
CA ALA A 15 -6.96 2.84 0.70
C ALA A 15 -7.08 2.33 2.13
N VAL A 16 -8.33 2.24 2.58
CA VAL A 16 -8.73 1.48 3.76
C VAL A 16 -9.86 0.55 3.33
N ASP A 17 -9.75 -0.72 3.69
CA ASP A 17 -10.78 -1.73 3.42
C ASP A 17 -10.98 -2.58 4.67
N ASP A 18 -12.23 -2.74 5.09
CA ASP A 18 -12.67 -3.56 6.22
C ASP A 18 -13.44 -4.82 5.77
N SER A 19 -13.63 -5.00 4.46
CA SER A 19 -14.42 -6.09 3.90
C SER A 19 -13.51 -7.24 3.46
N PHE A 20 -13.43 -8.30 4.26
CA PHE A 20 -12.63 -9.48 3.90
C PHE A 20 -13.19 -10.16 2.61
N PRO A 21 -12.34 -10.53 1.64
CA PRO A 21 -10.89 -10.37 1.61
C PRO A 21 -10.47 -8.95 1.23
N TYR A 22 -9.57 -8.38 2.03
CA TYR A 22 -9.13 -6.97 1.93
C TYR A 22 -8.40 -6.70 0.62
N ARG A 23 -8.76 -5.62 -0.08
CA ARG A 23 -8.13 -5.23 -1.34
C ARG A 23 -7.94 -3.71 -1.43
N ALA A 24 -6.95 -3.32 -2.22
CA ALA A 24 -6.76 -1.95 -2.66
C ALA A 24 -6.30 -1.94 -4.10
N PHE A 25 -6.74 -0.94 -4.84
CA PHE A 25 -6.37 -0.73 -6.23
C PHE A 25 -5.77 0.66 -6.37
N VAL A 26 -4.72 0.76 -7.18
CA VAL A 26 -4.08 2.03 -7.54
C VAL A 26 -4.11 2.11 -9.05
N ASP A 27 -4.50 3.27 -9.59
CA ASP A 27 -4.39 3.52 -11.02
C ASP A 27 -2.91 3.48 -11.42
N PRO A 28 -2.50 2.64 -12.38
CA PRO A 28 -1.12 2.61 -12.86
C PRO A 28 -0.65 3.98 -13.37
N ASN A 29 -1.52 4.83 -13.90
CA ASN A 29 -1.17 6.18 -14.35
C ASN A 29 -0.82 7.13 -13.20
N ALA A 30 -1.16 6.78 -11.95
CA ALA A 30 -0.76 7.53 -10.77
C ALA A 30 0.69 7.23 -10.33
N LEU A 31 1.37 6.28 -10.97
CA LEU A 31 2.76 5.92 -10.72
C LEU A 31 3.60 6.19 -11.97
N PRO A 32 4.70 6.97 -11.87
CA PRO A 32 5.55 7.22 -13.02
C PRO A 32 6.04 5.93 -13.68
N THR A 33 5.99 5.84 -15.00
CA THR A 33 6.60 4.72 -15.73
C THR A 33 8.09 4.60 -15.40
N GLY A 34 8.56 3.38 -15.19
CA GLY A 34 9.91 3.07 -14.72
C GLY A 34 10.12 3.24 -13.22
N SER A 35 9.14 3.77 -12.47
CA SER A 35 9.27 3.91 -11.02
C SER A 35 9.08 2.58 -10.30
N THR A 36 9.80 2.44 -9.19
CA THR A 36 9.64 1.33 -8.25
C THR A 36 8.96 1.85 -7.00
N SER A 37 7.87 1.19 -6.61
CA SER A 37 7.09 1.49 -5.42
C SER A 37 7.15 0.34 -4.41
N ARG A 38 7.24 0.68 -3.13
CA ARG A 38 7.08 -0.24 -2.00
C ARG A 38 5.63 -0.21 -1.55
N ILE A 39 5.08 -1.38 -1.23
CA ILE A 39 3.67 -1.56 -0.87
C ILE A 39 3.60 -2.35 0.43
N VAL A 40 2.73 -1.92 1.35
CA VAL A 40 2.48 -2.62 2.62
C VAL A 40 1.00 -2.51 3.01
N ALA A 41 0.48 -3.57 3.62
CA ALA A 41 -0.80 -3.56 4.30
C ALA A 41 -0.57 -3.48 5.82
N VAL A 42 -1.34 -2.66 6.52
CA VAL A 42 -1.21 -2.45 7.97
C VAL A 42 -2.57 -2.65 8.64
N SER A 43 -2.63 -3.63 9.53
CA SER A 43 -3.74 -3.82 10.46
C SER A 43 -3.56 -2.89 11.65
N ARG A 44 -4.66 -2.27 12.08
CA ARG A 44 -4.74 -1.56 13.36
C ARG A 44 -5.78 -2.25 14.23
N PHE A 45 -5.36 -2.71 15.40
CA PHE A 45 -6.24 -3.33 16.38
C PHE A 45 -6.86 -2.27 17.30
N ALA A 46 -7.89 -2.67 18.06
CA ALA A 46 -8.65 -1.77 18.93
C ALA A 46 -7.80 -1.14 20.05
N ASP A 47 -6.76 -1.86 20.49
CA ASP A 47 -5.76 -1.40 21.47
C ASP A 47 -4.73 -0.42 20.86
N GLY A 48 -4.84 -0.11 19.57
CA GLY A 48 -3.92 0.75 18.84
C GLY A 48 -2.71 0.04 18.26
N THR A 49 -2.53 -1.26 18.52
CA THR A 49 -1.42 -2.06 17.97
C THR A 49 -1.47 -2.05 16.44
N LEU A 50 -0.31 -1.83 15.83
CA LEU A 50 -0.14 -1.88 14.37
C LEU A 50 0.64 -3.14 13.98
N VAL A 51 0.11 -3.89 13.03
CA VAL A 51 0.78 -5.07 12.46
C VAL A 51 0.90 -4.92 10.95
N PRO A 52 2.12 -4.68 10.42
CA PRO A 52 2.36 -4.61 8.99
C PRO A 52 2.48 -6.01 8.38
N SER A 53 2.11 -6.12 7.10
CA SER A 53 2.47 -7.25 6.24
C SER A 53 3.97 -7.22 5.88
N GLY A 54 4.43 -8.23 5.15
CA GLY A 54 5.66 -8.10 4.36
C GLY A 54 5.56 -6.94 3.37
N ILE A 55 6.69 -6.32 3.06
CA ILE A 55 6.78 -5.26 2.05
C ILE A 55 6.92 -5.92 0.68
N ALA A 56 6.00 -5.60 -0.23
CA ALA A 56 6.10 -5.97 -1.63
C ALA A 56 6.70 -4.81 -2.43
N THR A 57 7.47 -5.13 -3.46
CA THR A 57 8.01 -4.14 -4.40
C THR A 57 7.36 -4.32 -5.76
N PHE A 58 6.91 -3.22 -6.35
CA PHE A 58 6.30 -3.19 -7.67
C PHE A 58 7.04 -2.17 -8.55
N THR A 59 7.47 -2.58 -9.74
CA THR A 59 8.01 -1.67 -10.74
C THR A 59 6.96 -1.44 -11.83
N ASN A 60 6.59 -0.17 -12.05
CA ASN A 60 5.68 0.16 -13.15
C ASN A 60 6.44 0.12 -14.47
N THR A 61 6.25 -0.93 -15.27
CA THR A 61 6.88 -1.09 -16.59
C THR A 61 6.00 -0.62 -17.74
N LYS A 62 4.81 -0.08 -17.44
CA LYS A 62 3.82 0.35 -18.43
C LYS A 62 3.65 1.86 -18.45
#